data_AF-A0AAU8AAI0-F1
#
_entry.id   AF-A0AAU8AAI0-F1
#
_cell.length_a   1.000
_cell.length_b   1.000
_cell.length_c   1.000
_cell.angle_alpha   90.00
_cell.angle_beta   90.00
_cell.angle_gamma   90.00
#
_symmetry.space_group_name_H-M   'P 1'
#
loop_
_entity.id
_entity.type
_entity.pdbx_description
1 polymer ?
#
loop_
_entity_poly.entity_id
_entity_poly.type
_entity_poly.pdbx_seq_one_letter_code
_entity_poly.pdbx_strand_id
1 'polypeptide(L)'
;MEIGELNRAGIDYADGLRRMSGNEALYHKFLKKFLQDTSMIRLKDCLREGDMQGTYEAAHTLKGTSGTLGMYELAECCDAVCKKIRNGEADFDIDAVYDRYDIAIQAIERIE
;
A
#
# COMPACT_ATOMS: atom_id res chain seq x y z
N MET A 1 -9.06 -20.10 -0.39
CA MET A 1 -8.23 -19.08 0.27
C MET A 1 -6.97 -19.72 0.86
N GLU A 2 -5.79 -19.50 0.26
CA GLU A 2 -4.54 -19.89 0.89
C GLU A 2 -3.91 -18.65 1.55
N ILE A 3 -4.07 -18.49 2.86
CA ILE A 3 -3.43 -17.41 3.65
C ILE A 3 -1.92 -17.32 3.35
N GLY A 4 -1.29 -18.45 3.01
CA GLY A 4 0.09 -18.52 2.57
C GLY A 4 0.42 -17.66 1.35
N GLU A 5 -0.51 -17.48 0.40
CA GLU A 5 -0.31 -16.60 -0.76
C GLU A 5 -0.24 -15.13 -0.36
N LEU A 6 -1.15 -14.69 0.52
CA LEU A 6 -1.17 -13.31 1.02
C LEU A 6 0.12 -13.00 1.79
N ASN A 7 0.56 -13.91 2.67
CA ASN A 7 1.80 -13.74 3.40
C ASN A 7 3.03 -13.69 2.47
N ARG A 8 3.08 -14.54 1.42
CA ARG A 8 4.17 -14.50 0.41
C ARG A 8 4.17 -13.20 -0.40
N ALA A 9 3.03 -12.55 -0.53
CA ALA A 9 2.88 -11.24 -1.17
C ALA A 9 3.16 -10.06 -0.23
N GLY A 10 3.63 -10.31 1.00
CA GLY A 10 3.94 -9.26 1.98
C GLY A 10 2.71 -8.71 2.72
N ILE A 11 1.57 -9.41 2.67
CA ILE A 11 0.38 -9.09 3.45
C ILE A 11 0.38 -9.95 4.70
N ASP A 12 0.71 -9.37 5.86
CA ASP A 12 0.58 -10.05 7.15
C ASP A 12 -0.90 -10.22 7.51
N TYR A 13 -1.47 -11.36 7.08
CA TYR A 13 -2.89 -11.65 7.28
C TYR A 13 -3.26 -11.72 8.76
N ALA A 14 -2.39 -12.30 9.59
CA ALA A 14 -2.68 -12.51 11.01
C ALA A 14 -2.74 -11.18 11.75
N ASP A 15 -1.78 -10.27 11.49
CA ASP A 15 -1.79 -8.96 12.10
C ASP A 15 -2.88 -8.04 11.51
N GLY A 16 -3.09 -8.07 10.20
CA GLY A 16 -4.18 -7.35 9.55
C GLY A 16 -5.55 -7.75 10.11
N LEU A 17 -5.79 -9.04 10.30
CA LEU A 17 -7.00 -9.56 10.93
C LEU A 17 -7.12 -9.13 12.39
N ARG A 18 -6.01 -9.15 13.15
CA ARG A 18 -5.98 -8.70 14.55
C ARG A 18 -6.37 -7.23 14.69
N ARG A 19 -5.97 -6.37 13.76
CA ARG A 19 -6.37 -4.95 13.69
C ARG A 19 -7.87 -4.77 13.44
N MET A 20 -8.50 -5.75 12.82
CA MET A 20 -9.95 -5.84 12.63
C MET A 20 -10.64 -6.60 13.76
N SER A 21 -10.00 -6.74 14.93
CA SER A 21 -10.52 -7.46 16.10
C SER A 21 -10.93 -8.91 15.79
N GLY A 22 -10.23 -9.58 14.87
CA GLY A 22 -10.56 -10.95 14.47
C GLY A 22 -11.72 -11.06 13.47
N ASN A 23 -12.25 -9.95 12.96
CA ASN A 23 -13.37 -9.97 12.03
C ASN A 23 -12.89 -10.20 10.58
N GLU A 24 -12.90 -11.47 10.15
CA GLU A 24 -12.47 -11.88 8.80
C GLU A 24 -13.29 -11.20 7.69
N ALA A 25 -14.62 -11.16 7.83
CA ALA A 25 -15.50 -10.53 6.85
C ALA A 25 -15.19 -9.04 6.66
N LEU A 26 -14.90 -8.33 7.77
CA LEU A 26 -14.50 -6.94 7.73
C LEU A 26 -13.11 -6.76 7.10
N TYR A 27 -12.16 -7.62 7.45
CA TYR A 27 -10.81 -7.57 6.90
C TYR A 27 -10.81 -7.80 5.39
N HIS A 28 -11.50 -8.84 4.91
CA HIS A 28 -11.67 -9.13 3.49
C HIS A 28 -12.37 -8.00 2.75
N LYS A 29 -13.40 -7.39 3.36
CA LYS A 29 -14.05 -6.21 2.80
C LYS A 29 -13.06 -5.06 2.60
N PHE A 30 -12.15 -4.83 3.55
CA PHE A 30 -11.14 -3.79 3.39
C PHE A 30 -10.05 -4.14 2.39
N LEU A 31 -9.61 -5.40 2.31
CA LEU A 31 -8.73 -5.86 1.23
C LEU A 31 -9.36 -5.61 -0.14
N LYS A 32 -10.64 -5.98 -0.33
CA LYS A 32 -11.37 -5.72 -1.58
C LYS A 32 -11.57 -4.22 -1.85
N LYS A 33 -11.75 -3.39 -0.81
CA LYS A 33 -11.78 -1.93 -0.95
C LYS A 33 -10.44 -1.34 -1.37
N PHE A 34 -9.32 -1.94 -0.97
CA PHE A 34 -7.99 -1.48 -1.37
C PHE A 34 -7.80 -1.56 -2.89
N LEU A 35 -8.41 -2.54 -3.58
CA LEU A 35 -8.43 -2.61 -5.05
C LEU A 35 -9.11 -1.40 -5.73
N GLN A 36 -9.94 -0.67 -4.98
CA GLN A 36 -10.66 0.52 -5.46
C GLN A 36 -9.97 1.82 -5.05
N ASP A 37 -8.85 1.73 -4.32
CA ASP A 37 -8.09 2.89 -3.88
C ASP A 37 -7.41 3.58 -5.07
N THR A 38 -7.59 4.91 -5.17
CA THR A 38 -7.07 5.72 -6.28
C THR A 38 -5.74 6.40 -5.95
N SER A 39 -5.18 6.16 -4.76
CA SER A 39 -3.97 6.84 -4.30
C SER A 39 -2.75 6.48 -5.16
N MET A 40 -2.69 5.26 -5.70
CA MET A 40 -1.62 4.87 -6.65
C MET A 40 -1.74 5.61 -7.99
N ILE A 41 -2.97 5.81 -8.48
CA ILE A 41 -3.21 6.61 -9.70
C ILE A 41 -2.76 8.04 -9.45
N ARG A 42 -3.21 8.64 -8.33
CA ARG A 42 -2.82 10.00 -7.94
C ARG A 42 -1.31 10.14 -7.76
N LEU A 43 -0.65 9.15 -7.16
CA LEU A 43 0.81 9.13 -7.02
C LEU A 43 1.51 9.21 -8.38
N LYS A 44 1.08 8.39 -9.35
CA LYS A 44 1.63 8.40 -10.71
C LYS A 44 1.36 9.72 -11.44
N ASP A 45 0.18 10.31 -11.25
CA ASP A 45 -0.18 11.60 -11.86
C ASP A 45 0.68 12.75 -11.30
N CYS A 46 0.77 12.88 -9.97
CA CYS A 46 1.57 13.91 -9.32
C CYS A 46 3.05 13.83 -9.70
N LEU A 47 3.61 12.62 -9.81
CA LEU A 47 4.99 12.43 -10.27
C LEU A 47 5.19 12.90 -11.71
N ARG A 48 4.24 12.62 -12.60
CA ARG A 48 4.28 13.09 -14.00
C ARG A 48 4.20 14.61 -14.12
N GLU A 49 3.47 15.25 -13.21
CA GLU A 49 3.29 16.70 -13.16
C GLU A 49 4.41 17.43 -12.39
N GLY A 50 5.29 16.69 -11.71
CA GLY A 50 6.31 17.26 -10.82
C GLY A 50 5.74 17.84 -9.52
N ASP A 51 4.49 17.52 -9.17
CA ASP A 51 3.83 17.94 -7.95
C ASP A 51 4.33 17.10 -6.76
N MET A 52 5.38 17.59 -6.09
CA MET A 52 5.95 16.93 -4.92
C MET A 52 5.02 16.93 -3.71
N GLN A 53 4.16 17.94 -3.56
CA GLN A 53 3.20 17.98 -2.46
C GLN A 53 2.12 16.91 -2.66
N GLY A 54 1.56 16.81 -3.86
CA GLY A 54 0.60 15.76 -4.21
C GLY A 54 1.22 14.36 -4.18
N THR A 55 2.47 14.21 -4.60
CA THR A 55 3.23 12.95 -4.50
C THR A 55 3.33 12.51 -3.04
N TYR A 56 3.70 13.43 -2.14
CA TYR A 56 3.77 13.18 -0.72
C TYR A 56 2.40 12.78 -0.13
N GLU A 57 1.33 13.49 -0.46
CA GLU A 57 -0.02 13.19 0.03
C GLU A 57 -0.51 11.81 -0.42
N ALA A 58 -0.28 11.46 -1.69
CA ALA A 58 -0.65 10.17 -2.24
C ALA A 58 0.14 9.03 -1.60
N ALA A 59 1.46 9.18 -1.48
CA ALA A 59 2.33 8.20 -0.79
C ALA A 59 1.96 8.06 0.69
N HIS A 60 1.64 9.17 1.37
CA HIS A 60 1.23 9.16 2.77
C HIS A 60 -0.09 8.40 2.97
N THR A 61 -1.03 8.56 2.05
CA THR A 61 -2.30 7.84 2.05
C THR A 61 -2.07 6.34 1.84
N LEU A 62 -1.27 5.97 0.83
CA LEU A 62 -0.90 4.57 0.58
C LEU A 62 -0.20 3.93 1.78
N LYS A 63 0.72 4.64 2.44
CA LYS A 63 1.35 4.19 3.69
C LYS A 63 0.31 3.83 4.75
N GLY A 64 -0.67 4.72 4.96
CA GLY A 64 -1.70 4.52 5.98
C GLY A 64 -2.63 3.34 5.68
N THR A 65 -3.08 3.23 4.43
CA THR A 65 -3.99 2.16 4.00
C THR A 65 -3.29 0.81 3.99
N SER A 66 -2.10 0.71 3.39
CA SER A 66 -1.28 -0.52 3.38
C SER A 66 -0.90 -0.97 4.79
N GLY A 67 -0.41 -0.07 5.65
CA GLY A 67 -0.05 -0.39 7.03
C GLY A 67 -1.23 -0.83 7.91
N THR A 68 -2.44 -0.32 7.63
CA THR A 68 -3.66 -0.78 8.32
C THR A 68 -4.02 -2.22 7.96
N LEU A 69 -3.68 -2.66 6.75
CA LEU A 69 -4.03 -3.98 6.22
C LEU A 69 -2.92 -5.03 6.36
N GLY A 70 -1.80 -4.68 7.01
CA GLY A 70 -0.65 -5.58 7.21
C GLY A 70 0.31 -5.64 6.03
N MET A 71 0.21 -4.73 5.05
CA MET A 71 1.12 -4.64 3.90
C MET A 71 2.37 -3.82 4.26
N TYR A 72 3.17 -4.32 5.19
CA TYR A 72 4.24 -3.53 5.81
C TYR A 72 5.35 -3.11 4.84
N GLU A 73 5.75 -4.00 3.93
CA GLU A 73 6.79 -3.69 2.95
C GLU A 73 6.37 -2.54 2.03
N LEU A 74 5.11 -2.53 1.56
CA LEU A 74 4.56 -1.41 0.80
C LEU A 74 4.51 -0.13 1.65
N ALA A 75 4.06 -0.23 2.90
CA ALA A 75 3.97 0.91 3.81
C ALA A 75 5.35 1.54 4.07
N GLU A 76 6.40 0.72 4.18
CA GLU A 76 7.79 1.15 4.35
C GLU A 76 8.34 1.84 3.11
N CYS A 77 8.10 1.30 1.91
CA CYS A 77 8.46 1.96 0.66
C CYS A 77 7.78 3.35 0.54
N CYS A 78 6.49 3.44 0.84
CA CYS A 78 5.77 4.72 0.85
C CYS A 78 6.30 5.69 1.92
N ASP A 79 6.70 5.19 3.10
CA ASP A 79 7.29 6.02 4.15
C ASP A 79 8.67 6.57 3.75
N ALA A 80 9.48 5.79 3.03
CA ALA A 80 10.77 6.23 2.50
C ALA A 80 10.59 7.40 1.53
N VAL A 81 9.63 7.31 0.58
CA VAL A 81 9.25 8.42 -0.31
C VAL A 81 8.81 9.64 0.49
N CYS A 82 7.91 9.45 1.47
CA CYS A 82 7.44 10.54 2.33
C CYS A 82 8.59 11.28 3.05
N LYS A 83 9.55 10.53 3.59
CA LYS A 83 10.72 11.08 4.30
C LYS A 83 11.61 11.89 3.37
N LYS A 84 11.89 11.38 2.17
CA LYS A 84 12.70 12.06 1.15
C LYS A 84 12.09 13.40 0.76
N ILE A 85 10.79 13.42 0.44
CA ILE A 85 10.09 14.65 0.06
C ILE A 85 10.10 15.66 1.22
N ARG A 86 9.88 15.22 2.47
CA ARG A 86 9.95 16.10 3.66
C ARG A 86 11.33 16.71 3.87
N ASN A 87 12.40 16.04 3.45
CA ASN A 87 13.76 16.56 3.50
C ASN A 87 14.10 17.47 2.30
N GLY A 88 13.17 17.69 1.38
CA GLY A 88 13.41 18.43 0.14
C GLY A 88 14.18 17.62 -0.91
N GLU A 89 14.22 16.30 -0.78
CA GLU A 89 14.88 15.39 -1.72
C GLU A 89 13.86 14.81 -2.72
N ALA A 90 14.24 14.78 -3.99
CA ALA A 90 13.46 14.15 -5.07
C ALA A 90 14.06 12.81 -5.56
N ASP A 91 15.12 12.33 -4.90
CA ASP A 91 15.74 11.04 -5.16
C ASP A 91 15.17 9.98 -4.21
N PHE A 92 14.16 9.27 -4.70
CA PHE A 92 13.49 8.19 -4.00
C PHE A 92 13.18 7.03 -4.95
N ASP A 93 13.19 5.81 -4.40
CA ASP A 93 12.92 4.58 -5.14
C ASP A 93 11.41 4.39 -5.31
N ILE A 94 10.87 4.95 -6.39
CA ILE A 94 9.45 4.80 -6.71
C ILE A 94 9.12 3.42 -7.27
N ASP A 95 10.08 2.77 -7.93
CA ASP A 95 9.88 1.45 -8.52
C ASP A 95 9.61 0.42 -7.43
N ALA A 96 10.31 0.50 -6.29
CA ALA A 96 10.00 -0.33 -5.12
C ALA A 96 8.55 -0.18 -4.62
N VAL A 97 7.97 1.02 -4.69
CA VAL A 97 6.56 1.24 -4.34
C VAL A 97 5.64 0.55 -5.34
N TYR A 98 5.94 0.66 -6.64
CA TYR A 98 5.14 0.02 -7.70
C TYR A 98 5.19 -1.50 -7.61
N ASP A 99 6.37 -2.08 -7.45
CA ASP A 99 6.55 -3.53 -7.35
C ASP A 99 5.77 -4.12 -6.17
N ARG A 100 5.86 -3.49 -5.00
CA ARG A 100 5.14 -3.95 -3.81
C ARG A 100 3.64 -3.75 -3.92
N TYR A 101 3.20 -2.68 -4.56
CA TYR A 101 1.78 -2.46 -4.83
C TYR A 101 1.23 -3.52 -5.77
N ASP A 102 1.90 -3.80 -6.88
CA ASP A 102 1.44 -4.76 -7.88
C ASP A 102 1.39 -6.19 -7.31
N ILE A 103 2.39 -6.59 -6.53
CA ILE A 103 2.39 -7.88 -5.81
C ILE A 103 1.18 -7.98 -4.86
N ALA A 104 0.90 -6.93 -4.09
CA ALA A 104 -0.22 -6.91 -3.15
C ALA A 104 -1.58 -6.99 -3.88
N ILE A 105 -1.77 -6.20 -4.94
CA ILE A 105 -3.00 -6.21 -5.74
C ILE A 105 -3.25 -7.60 -6.35
N GLN A 106 -2.24 -8.20 -6.98
CA GLN A 106 -2.37 -9.53 -7.58
C GLN A 106 -2.75 -10.61 -6.57
N ALA A 107 -2.28 -10.50 -5.33
CA ALA A 107 -2.63 -11.43 -4.26
C ALA A 107 -4.06 -11.20 -3.76
N ILE A 108 -4.50 -9.95 -3.64
CA ILE A 108 -5.86 -9.60 -3.21
C ILE A 108 -6.90 -9.98 -4.26
N GLU A 109 -6.61 -9.84 -5.55
CA GLU A 109 -7.51 -10.22 -6.65
C GLU A 109 -7.82 -11.72 -6.68
N ARG A 110 -6.96 -12.56 -6.08
CA ARG A 110 -7.16 -14.01 -5.95
C ARG A 110 -8.00 -14.39 -4.72
N ILE A 111 -8.44 -13.41 -3.92
CA ILE A 111 -9.35 -13.63 -2.80
C ILE A 111 -10.78 -13.75 -3.36
N GLU A 112 -11.34 -14.97 -3.32
CA GLU A 112 -12.74 -15.26 -3.63
C GLU A 112 -13.73 -14.44 -2.76
#